data_AF-A0A7S1N8E6-F1
#
_entry.id   AF-A0A7S1N8E6-F1
#
_cell.length_a   1.000
_cell.length_b   1.000
_cell.length_c   1.000
_cell.angle_alpha   90.00
_cell.angle_beta   90.00
_cell.angle_gamma   90.00
#
_symmetry.space_group_name_H-M   'P 1'
#
loop_
_entity.id
_entity.type
_entity.pdbx_description
1 polymer ?
#
loop_
_entity_poly.entity_id
_entity_poly.type
_entity_poly.pdbx_seq_one_letter_code
_entity_poly.pdbx_strand_id
1 'polypeptide(L)'
;FFFDTPHASTGLMVVPVFKLFSLAMKQISKPVSKGLYHIAKDHPRLSKSCMRLGRGYNRFTMYLQGRRGGPPIGDDVALSMGSEAAVELGVYTCGDALLTYEYSLSLGKERAKQAALDARLQAL
;
A
#
# COMPACT_ATOMS: atom_id res chain seq x y z
N PHE A 1 -18.64 -12.72 -15.31
CA PHE A 1 -19.47 -12.15 -14.23
C PHE A 1 -18.83 -10.84 -13.80
N PHE A 2 -18.98 -9.77 -14.59
CA PHE A 2 -20.19 -8.94 -14.75
C PHE A 2 -20.52 -8.20 -13.46
N PHE A 3 -19.98 -7.00 -13.31
CA PHE A 3 -20.61 -5.97 -12.50
C PHE A 3 -20.75 -4.74 -13.38
N ASP A 4 -21.97 -4.58 -13.88
CA ASP A 4 -22.44 -3.47 -14.68
C ASP A 4 -23.33 -2.59 -13.80
N THR A 5 -23.02 -1.28 -13.80
CA THR A 5 -23.86 -0.12 -13.43
C THR A 5 -24.31 0.09 -11.96
N PRO A 6 -24.84 1.28 -11.60
CA PRO A 6 -24.29 2.64 -11.76
C PRO A 6 -24.49 3.48 -10.47
N HIS A 7 -23.81 4.62 -10.30
CA HIS A 7 -24.33 5.89 -9.71
C HIS A 7 -23.19 6.83 -9.28
N ALA A 8 -23.38 8.11 -9.64
CA ALA A 8 -22.79 9.30 -9.02
C ALA A 8 -21.32 9.66 -9.34
N SER A 9 -21.16 10.19 -10.56
CA SER A 9 -20.36 11.33 -11.08
C SER A 9 -19.32 12.14 -10.25
N THR A 10 -18.96 11.83 -9.00
CA THR A 10 -17.93 12.57 -8.25
C THR A 10 -16.86 11.68 -7.58
N GLY A 11 -17.15 10.38 -7.38
CA GLY A 11 -16.15 9.37 -6.97
C GLY A 11 -15.35 8.76 -8.14
N LEU A 12 -15.71 9.08 -9.38
CA LEU A 12 -15.23 8.43 -10.60
C LEU A 12 -13.80 8.76 -11.03
N MET A 13 -13.19 9.86 -10.55
CA MET A 13 -11.79 10.18 -10.86
C MET A 13 -10.80 9.66 -9.79
N VAL A 14 -11.23 9.53 -8.55
CA VAL A 14 -10.35 9.06 -7.46
C VAL A 14 -10.04 7.57 -7.60
N VAL A 15 -11.04 6.76 -7.96
CA VAL A 15 -10.90 5.30 -8.13
C VAL A 15 -9.90 4.92 -9.25
N PRO A 16 -9.95 5.47 -10.47
CA PRO A 16 -8.98 5.14 -11.51
C PRO A 16 -7.58 5.67 -11.21
N VAL A 17 -7.42 6.84 -10.59
CA VAL A 17 -6.10 7.35 -10.18
C VAL A 17 -5.49 6.46 -9.10
N PHE A 18 -6.27 6.02 -8.11
CA PHE A 18 -5.82 5.05 -7.12
C PHE A 18 -5.42 3.71 -7.74
N LYS A 19 -6.18 3.23 -8.72
CA LYS A 19 -5.85 1.99 -9.44
C LYS A 19 -4.57 2.13 -10.26
N LEU A 20 -4.38 3.26 -10.95
CA LEU A 20 -3.16 3.53 -11.71
C LEU A 20 -1.94 3.67 -10.80
N PHE A 21 -2.09 4.36 -9.67
CA PHE A 21 -1.06 4.47 -8.64
C PHE A 21 -0.71 3.09 -8.05
N SER A 22 -1.71 2.29 -7.70
CA SER A 22 -1.55 0.91 -7.26
C SER A 22 -0.80 0.06 -8.28
N LEU A 23 -1.12 0.18 -9.57
CA LEU A 23 -0.40 -0.52 -10.65
C LEU A 23 1.05 -0.03 -10.80
N ALA A 24 1.28 1.27 -10.77
CA ALA A 24 2.62 1.86 -10.89
C ALA A 24 3.51 1.45 -9.71
N MET A 25 2.97 1.49 -8.49
CA MET A 25 3.65 1.01 -7.28
C MET A 25 3.97 -0.49 -7.39
N LYS A 26 3.06 -1.30 -7.93
CA LYS A 26 3.33 -2.72 -8.23
C LYS A 26 4.44 -2.93 -9.25
N GLN A 27 4.54 -2.07 -10.26
CA GLN A 27 5.61 -2.15 -11.25
C GLN A 27 6.98 -1.79 -10.66
N ILE A 28 7.04 -0.80 -9.76
CA ILE A 28 8.28 -0.39 -9.06
C ILE A 28 8.65 -1.40 -7.97
N SER A 29 7.67 -2.06 -7.35
CA SER A 29 7.91 -3.03 -6.28
C SER A 29 8.70 -4.26 -6.77
N LYS A 30 8.49 -4.72 -8.01
CA LYS A 30 9.18 -5.90 -8.58
C LYS A 30 10.71 -5.77 -8.71
N PRO A 31 11.29 -4.69 -9.27
CA PRO A 31 12.74 -4.54 -9.31
C PRO A 31 13.34 -4.30 -7.93
N VAL A 32 12.63 -3.57 -7.05
CA VAL A 32 13.11 -3.27 -5.69
C VAL A 32 13.09 -4.52 -4.82
N SER A 33 12.09 -5.40 -4.97
CA SER A 33 12.04 -6.68 -4.25
C SER A 33 13.13 -7.64 -4.70
N LYS A 34 13.47 -7.69 -5.99
CA LYS A 34 14.63 -8.46 -6.50
C LYS A 34 15.97 -7.95 -5.94
N GLY A 35 16.13 -6.62 -5.84
CA GLY A 35 17.30 -6.03 -5.20
C GLY A 35 17.39 -6.37 -3.71
N LEU A 36 16.28 -6.25 -2.99
CA LEU A 36 16.21 -6.59 -1.57
C LEU A 36 16.44 -8.10 -1.34
N TYR A 37 15.98 -8.96 -2.24
CA TYR A 37 16.24 -10.40 -2.19
C TYR A 37 17.74 -10.71 -2.30
N HIS A 38 18.45 -10.05 -3.22
CA HIS A 38 19.91 -10.20 -3.35
C HIS A 38 20.64 -9.75 -2.07
N ILE A 39 20.28 -8.59 -1.53
CA ILE A 39 20.86 -8.07 -0.28
C ILE A 39 20.51 -8.96 0.92
N ALA A 40 19.29 -9.50 0.96
CA ALA A 40 18.84 -10.37 2.03
C ALA A 40 19.52 -11.74 1.99
N LYS A 41 19.91 -12.24 0.81
CA LYS A 41 20.75 -13.44 0.68
C LYS A 41 22.13 -13.26 1.30
N ASP A 42 22.72 -12.08 1.13
CA ASP A 42 24.06 -11.79 1.62
C ASP A 42 24.10 -11.51 3.14
N HIS A 43 22.96 -11.14 3.74
CA HIS A 43 22.91 -10.78 5.17
C HIS A 43 22.02 -11.74 6.01
N PRO A 44 22.60 -12.56 6.90
CA PRO A 44 21.87 -13.64 7.59
C PRO A 44 20.76 -13.15 8.52
N ARG A 45 20.90 -11.96 9.12
CA ARG A 45 19.84 -11.35 9.95
C ARG A 45 18.65 -10.88 9.11
N LEU A 46 18.91 -10.35 7.91
CA LEU A 46 17.85 -9.87 7.02
C LEU A 46 17.13 -11.06 6.38
N SER A 47 17.87 -12.09 5.97
CA SER A 47 17.32 -13.35 5.50
C SER A 47 16.33 -13.94 6.51
N LYS A 48 16.73 -14.05 7.79
CA LYS A 48 15.89 -14.60 8.85
C LYS A 48 14.63 -13.78 9.11
N SER A 49 14.73 -12.45 9.08
CA SER A 49 13.57 -11.56 9.23
C SER A 49 12.61 -11.65 8.04
N CYS A 50 13.13 -11.65 6.81
CA CYS A 50 12.32 -11.82 5.60
C CYS A 50 11.65 -13.19 5.56
N MET A 51 12.35 -14.28 5.88
CA MET A 51 11.75 -15.62 5.96
C MET A 51 10.63 -15.70 7.01
N ARG A 52 10.78 -15.04 8.17
CA ARG A 52 9.72 -14.96 9.18
C ARG A 52 8.51 -14.20 8.65
N LEU A 53 8.73 -13.08 7.95
CA LEU A 53 7.66 -12.32 7.31
C LEU A 53 6.98 -13.13 6.20
N GLY A 54 7.72 -13.79 5.31
CA GLY A 54 7.16 -14.60 4.22
C GLY A 54 6.34 -15.80 4.73
N ARG A 55 6.83 -16.52 5.74
CA ARG A 55 6.07 -17.61 6.40
C ARG A 55 4.85 -17.09 7.17
N GLY A 56 4.93 -15.88 7.73
CA GLY A 56 3.82 -15.20 8.39
C GLY A 56 2.75 -14.77 7.39
N TYR A 57 3.16 -14.14 6.29
CA TYR A 57 2.31 -13.72 5.20
C TYR A 57 1.56 -14.90 4.59
N ASN A 58 2.26 -15.99 4.26
CA ASN A 58 1.61 -17.20 3.74
C ASN A 58 0.57 -17.77 4.74
N ARG A 59 0.87 -17.78 6.04
CA ARG A 59 -0.11 -18.21 7.07
C ARG A 59 -1.32 -17.28 7.14
N PHE A 60 -1.10 -15.98 7.04
CA PHE A 60 -2.16 -14.99 7.03
C PHE A 60 -3.05 -15.11 5.79
N THR A 61 -2.46 -15.26 4.61
CA THR A 61 -3.19 -15.50 3.36
C THR A 61 -4.00 -16.79 3.41
N MET A 62 -3.44 -17.88 3.96
CA MET A 62 -4.16 -19.15 4.12
C MET A 62 -5.31 -19.03 5.12
N TYR A 63 -5.13 -18.28 6.21
CA TYR A 63 -6.18 -17.97 7.17
C TYR A 63 -7.35 -17.21 6.52
N LEU A 64 -7.05 -16.17 5.72
CA LEU A 64 -8.06 -15.42 4.97
C LEU A 64 -8.80 -16.26 3.94
N GLN A 65 -8.11 -17.24 3.33
CA GLN A 65 -8.70 -18.18 2.37
C GLN A 65 -9.46 -19.35 3.05
N GLY A 66 -9.56 -19.36 4.38
CA GLY A 66 -10.21 -20.43 5.13
C GLY A 66 -9.48 -21.77 5.08
N ARG A 67 -8.24 -21.81 4.58
CA ARG A 67 -7.41 -23.03 4.50
C ARG A 67 -6.57 -23.15 5.77
N ARG A 68 -6.90 -24.11 6.63
CA ARG A 68 -6.09 -24.44 7.82
C ARG A 68 -4.92 -25.34 7.42
N GLY A 69 -3.70 -24.81 7.47
CA GLY A 69 -2.47 -25.60 7.37
C GLY A 69 -2.10 -26.01 5.94
N GLY A 70 -1.63 -25.07 5.13
CA GLY A 70 -0.93 -25.38 3.88
C GLY A 70 0.48 -25.95 4.14
N PRO A 71 1.08 -26.64 3.14
CA PRO A 71 2.42 -27.19 3.28
C PRO A 71 3.45 -26.08 3.59
N PRO A 72 4.49 -26.40 4.39
CA PRO A 72 5.53 -25.44 4.72
C PRO A 72 6.24 -24.98 3.43
N ILE A 73 6.37 -23.67 3.28
CA ILE A 73 7.12 -23.08 2.16
C ILE A 73 8.62 -23.26 2.38
N GLY A 74 9.33 -23.62 1.31
CA GLY A 74 10.80 -23.73 1.32
C GLY A 74 11.47 -22.37 1.56
N ASP A 75 12.72 -22.41 2.04
CA ASP A 75 13.43 -21.21 2.51
C ASP A 75 13.63 -20.14 1.43
N ASP A 76 13.95 -20.55 0.20
CA ASP A 76 14.06 -19.63 -0.94
C ASP A 76 12.74 -18.93 -1.27
N VAL A 77 11.62 -19.64 -1.16
CA VAL A 77 10.27 -19.11 -1.42
C VAL A 77 9.83 -18.21 -0.27
N ALA A 78 10.16 -18.57 0.97
CA ALA A 78 9.89 -17.73 2.14
C ALA A 78 10.68 -16.41 2.08
N LEU A 79 11.92 -16.47 1.61
CA LEU A 79 12.78 -15.30 1.47
C LEU A 79 12.28 -14.36 0.38
N SER A 80 11.91 -14.89 -0.79
CA SER A 80 11.37 -14.08 -1.89
C SER A 80 10.04 -13.43 -1.51
N MET A 81 9.09 -14.20 -0.98
CA MET A 81 7.80 -13.67 -0.48
C MET A 81 8.00 -12.62 0.62
N GLY A 82 8.94 -12.86 1.54
CA GLY A 82 9.25 -11.91 2.60
C GLY A 82 9.83 -10.59 2.07
N SER A 83 10.72 -10.66 1.08
CA SER A 83 11.31 -9.48 0.46
C SER A 83 10.28 -8.66 -0.33
N GLU A 84 9.36 -9.33 -1.03
CA GLU A 84 8.29 -8.67 -1.77
C GLU A 84 7.30 -7.99 -0.81
N ALA A 85 6.89 -8.69 0.25
CA ALA A 85 6.02 -8.14 1.28
C ALA A 85 6.67 -6.95 2.03
N ALA A 86 7.97 -6.99 2.32
CA ALA A 86 8.67 -5.90 3.00
C ALA A 86 8.74 -4.63 2.15
N VAL A 87 9.04 -4.77 0.85
CA VAL A 87 9.05 -3.63 -0.09
C VAL A 87 7.63 -3.08 -0.27
N GLU A 88 6.65 -3.96 -0.46
CA GLU A 88 5.27 -3.54 -0.65
C GLU A 88 4.74 -2.78 0.59
N LEU A 89 5.03 -3.27 1.81
CA LEU A 89 4.72 -2.56 3.04
C LEU A 89 5.41 -1.20 3.11
N GLY A 90 6.72 -1.13 2.84
CA GLY A 90 7.46 0.14 2.87
C GLY A 90 6.86 1.16 1.89
N VAL A 91 6.61 0.73 0.66
CA VAL A 91 6.07 1.56 -0.42
C VAL A 91 4.65 2.07 -0.09
N TYR A 92 3.77 1.22 0.45
CA TYR A 92 2.46 1.67 0.89
C TYR A 92 2.53 2.61 2.09
N THR A 93 3.39 2.34 3.09
CA THR A 93 3.53 3.23 4.25
C THR A 93 4.05 4.61 3.86
N CYS A 94 5.01 4.70 2.95
CA CYS A 94 5.49 5.98 2.43
C CYS A 94 4.41 6.72 1.64
N GLY A 95 3.65 5.99 0.80
CA GLY A 95 2.53 6.57 0.04
C GLY A 95 1.42 7.10 0.95
N ASP A 96 1.04 6.33 1.97
CA ASP A 96 0.00 6.69 2.94
C ASP A 96 0.41 7.89 3.80
N ALA A 97 1.68 7.94 4.23
CA ALA A 97 2.22 9.07 4.97
C ALA A 97 2.21 10.37 4.14
N LEU A 98 2.62 10.30 2.87
CA LEU A 98 2.57 11.45 1.95
C LEU A 98 1.13 11.91 1.70
N LEU A 99 0.21 10.98 1.48
CA LEU A 99 -1.19 11.29 1.26
C LEU A 99 -1.81 11.97 2.48
N THR A 100 -1.53 11.45 3.68
CA THR A 100 -2.01 12.02 4.94
C THR A 100 -1.43 13.42 5.16
N TYR A 101 -0.16 13.62 4.82
CA TYR A 101 0.48 14.92 4.90
C TYR A 101 -0.16 15.94 3.96
N GLU A 102 -0.36 15.60 2.68
CA GLU A 102 -1.04 16.49 1.72
C GLU A 102 -2.48 16.78 2.11
N TYR A 103 -3.19 15.78 2.63
CA TYR A 103 -4.55 15.94 3.13
C TYR A 103 -4.62 16.95 4.29
N SER A 104 -3.67 16.87 5.24
CA SER A 104 -3.59 17.80 6.37
C SER A 104 -3.33 19.25 5.93
N LEU A 105 -2.45 19.44 4.94
CA LEU A 105 -2.17 20.76 4.34
C LEU A 105 -3.37 21.32 3.59
N SER A 106 -4.12 20.45 2.90
CA SER A 106 -5.30 20.84 2.13
C SER A 106 -6.44 21.32 3.04
N LEU A 107 -6.68 20.62 4.16
CA LEU A 107 -7.65 21.04 5.17
C LEU A 107 -7.36 22.43 5.75
N GLY A 108 -6.08 22.76 5.97
CA GLY A 108 -5.69 24.11 6.42
C GLY A 108 -6.05 25.20 5.42
N LYS A 109 -5.86 24.93 4.12
CA LYS A 109 -6.21 25.86 3.04
C LYS A 109 -7.72 26.03 2.88
N GLU A 110 -8.50 24.96 3.05
CA GLU A 110 -9.96 25.04 3.00
C GLU A 110 -10.54 25.82 4.18
N ARG A 111 -10.04 25.59 5.40
CA ARG A 111 -10.45 26.37 6.60
C ARG A 111 -10.13 27.86 6.46
N ALA A 112 -8.97 28.21 5.91
CA ALA A 112 -8.60 29.60 5.67
C ALA A 112 -9.52 30.26 4.63
N LYS A 113 -9.93 29.52 3.59
CA LYS A 113 -10.87 30.01 2.57
C LYS A 113 -12.28 30.18 3.15
N GLN A 114 -12.75 29.25 3.97
CA GLN A 114 -14.05 29.35 4.65
C GLN A 114 -14.08 30.54 5.61
N ALA A 115 -13.05 30.71 6.45
CA ALA A 115 -12.95 31.85 7.35
C ALA A 115 -12.92 33.20 6.59
N ALA A 116 -12.24 33.26 5.45
CA ALA A 116 -12.22 34.46 4.60
C ALA A 116 -13.58 34.72 3.92
N LEU A 117 -14.35 33.67 3.60
CA LEU A 117 -15.69 33.79 3.03
C LEU A 117 -16.69 34.25 4.10
N ASP A 118 -16.63 33.70 5.30
CA ASP A 118 -17.48 34.06 6.44
C ASP A 118 -17.23 35.52 6.86
N ALA A 119 -15.97 35.95 6.90
CA ALA A 119 -15.62 37.35 7.18
C ALA A 119 -16.17 38.32 6.12
N ARG A 120 -16.22 37.90 4.84
CA ARG A 120 -16.85 38.69 3.77
C ARG A 120 -18.37 38.73 3.88
N LEU A 121 -19.01 37.64 4.29
CA LEU A 121 -20.46 37.58 4.51
C LEU A 121 -20.90 38.43 5.71
N GLN A 122 -20.08 38.52 6.76
CA GLN A 122 -20.37 39.37 7.92
C GLN A 122 -20.16 40.88 7.66
N ALA A 123 -19.47 41.23 6.57
CA ALA A 123 -19.20 42.61 6.18
C ALA A 123 -20.21 43.19 5.18
N LEU A 124 -21.21 42.40 4.77
CA LEU A 124 -22.33 42.77 3.89
C LEU A 124 -23.61 42.97 4.72
#